data_AF-A0A7C7MHX4-F1
#
_entry.id   AF-A0A7C7MHX4-F1
#
_cell.length_a   1.000
_cell.length_b   1.000
_cell.length_c   1.000
_cell.angle_alpha   90.00
_cell.angle_beta   90.00
_cell.angle_gamma   90.00
#
_symmetry.space_group_name_H-M   'P 1'
#
loop_
_entity.id
_entity.type
_entity.pdbx_description
1 polymer ?
#
loop_
_entity_poly.entity_id
_entity_poly.type
_entity_poly.pdbx_seq_one_letter_code
_entity_poly.pdbx_strand_id
1 'polypeptide(L)'
;MNNNLRRFFGYILVFFCAVGYLIYRYVYLDPVTDFHKEILVTVAFAVLSTCVLGIYETIKCQGKYFWTSVRCSIIIPNQITYVSLSYLMRIKLSGTERYLLVKGSKVDQYQPVGGVYKIVGNKDIYKDWEAHPKSDEKNPDDLRFFVKTKYIPEIIRWFKSRKDRENGVWREFQEELLETKILRRENFKTIRAEYLCSHENILSKQNRFKNEKYHTLIYDIFQIELDQNQFQEMKRLLARDTFTSQYAFVTKDEIEKECFNDHKLRIGQHTKFTI
;
A
#
# COMPACT_ATOMS: atom_id res chain seq x y z
N MET A 1 18.76 4.36 6.48
CA MET A 1 17.84 4.94 7.48
C MET A 1 17.34 6.27 6.96
N ASN A 2 16.02 6.46 6.89
CA ASN A 2 15.40 7.69 6.35
C ASN A 2 15.84 8.94 7.16
N ASN A 3 15.99 10.09 6.49
CA ASN A 3 16.37 11.36 7.11
C ASN A 3 15.49 11.74 8.31
N ASN A 4 14.17 11.49 8.23
CA ASN A 4 13.27 11.77 9.35
C ASN A 4 13.61 10.90 10.58
N LEU A 5 13.94 9.62 10.35
CA LEU A 5 14.28 8.73 11.44
C LEU A 5 15.67 9.00 12.02
N ARG A 6 16.61 9.45 11.18
CA ARG A 6 17.92 9.99 11.65
C ARG A 6 17.71 11.20 12.55
N ARG A 7 16.84 12.14 12.18
CA ARG A 7 16.49 13.29 13.02
C ARG A 7 15.86 12.86 14.34
N PHE A 8 14.92 11.91 14.31
CA PHE A 8 14.32 11.34 15.52
C PHE A 8 15.38 10.82 16.51
N PHE A 9 16.29 9.96 16.05
CA PHE A 9 17.35 9.43 16.92
C PHE A 9 18.35 10.50 17.33
N GLY A 10 18.60 11.50 16.49
CA GLY A 10 19.38 12.69 16.86
C GLY A 10 18.75 13.43 18.03
N TYR A 11 17.45 13.72 17.99
CA TYR A 11 16.74 14.37 19.10
C TYR A 11 16.77 13.51 20.37
N ILE A 12 16.59 12.19 20.26
CA ILE A 12 16.69 11.28 21.42
C ILE A 12 18.09 11.33 22.05
N LEU A 13 19.14 11.26 21.24
CA LEU A 13 20.51 11.28 21.72
C LEU A 13 20.80 12.60 22.45
N VAL A 14 20.48 13.73 21.83
CA VAL A 14 20.69 15.07 22.40
C VAL A 14 19.85 15.26 23.68
N PHE A 15 18.62 14.74 23.70
CA PHE A 15 17.78 14.74 24.90
C PHE A 15 18.46 14.03 26.07
N PHE A 16 18.97 12.81 25.86
CA PHE A 16 19.66 12.07 26.91
C PHE A 16 20.97 12.73 27.34
N CYS A 17 21.72 13.35 26.43
CA CYS A 17 22.90 14.15 26.79
C CYS A 17 22.53 15.34 27.70
N ALA A 18 21.44 16.07 27.38
CA ALA A 18 20.99 17.19 28.20
C ALA A 18 20.48 16.73 29.57
N VAL A 19 19.72 15.63 29.64
CA VAL A 19 19.32 15.02 30.92
C VAL A 19 20.54 14.57 31.73
N GLY A 20 21.50 13.89 31.09
CA GLY A 20 22.73 13.45 31.74
C GLY A 20 23.54 14.61 32.31
N TYR A 21 23.63 15.72 31.58
CA TYR A 21 24.24 16.96 32.08
C TYR A 21 23.50 17.50 33.32
N LEU A 22 22.16 17.56 33.29
CA LEU A 22 21.39 18.03 34.44
C LEU A 22 21.61 17.13 35.67
N ILE A 23 21.56 15.80 35.50
CA ILE A 23 21.84 14.85 36.58
C ILE A 23 23.24 15.09 37.14
N TYR A 24 24.26 15.17 36.27
CA TYR A 24 25.64 15.46 36.68
C TYR A 24 25.73 16.75 37.51
N ARG A 25 25.12 17.83 37.01
CA ARG A 25 25.12 19.15 37.65
C ARG A 25 24.46 19.12 39.02
N TYR A 26 23.33 18.43 39.19
CA TYR A 26 22.57 18.45 40.45
C TYR A 26 23.02 17.42 41.49
N VAL A 27 23.70 16.34 41.08
CA VAL A 27 24.06 15.23 41.97
C VAL A 27 25.54 15.19 42.31
N TYR A 28 26.41 15.57 41.37
CA TYR A 28 27.85 15.32 41.50
C TYR A 28 28.71 16.58 41.49
N LEU A 29 28.21 17.69 40.96
CA LEU A 29 28.98 18.93 40.85
C LEU A 29 28.78 19.78 42.11
N ASP A 30 29.82 19.85 42.94
CA ASP A 30 29.92 20.78 44.08
C ASP A 30 31.40 21.13 44.32
N PRO A 31 31.82 22.42 44.39
CA PRO A 31 31.02 23.64 44.27
C PRO A 31 30.61 24.00 42.83
N VAL A 32 29.46 24.66 42.66
CA VAL A 32 28.90 25.03 41.34
C VAL A 32 29.10 26.51 41.02
N THR A 33 29.68 26.81 39.86
CA THR A 33 29.86 28.20 39.38
C THR A 33 28.56 28.80 38.81
N ASP A 34 28.45 30.13 38.81
CA ASP A 34 27.27 30.83 38.27
C ASP A 34 27.05 30.55 36.78
N PHE A 35 28.13 30.29 36.03
CA PHE A 35 28.06 29.83 34.64
C PHE A 35 27.23 28.54 34.48
N HIS A 36 27.43 27.56 35.37
CA HIS A 36 26.64 26.34 35.36
C HIS A 36 25.17 26.59 35.73
N LYS A 37 24.91 27.48 36.70
CA LYS A 37 23.56 27.74 37.22
C LYS A 37 22.70 28.51 36.23
N GLU A 38 23.21 29.62 35.70
CA GLU A 38 22.41 30.57 34.91
C GLU A 38 22.42 30.24 33.42
N ILE A 39 23.57 29.83 32.88
CA ILE A 39 23.73 29.64 31.43
C ILE A 39 23.47 28.19 31.05
N LEU A 40 24.26 27.25 31.56
CA LEU A 40 24.22 25.88 31.07
C LEU A 40 22.93 25.13 31.43
N VAL A 41 22.34 25.38 32.60
CA VAL A 41 21.01 24.82 32.94
C VAL A 41 19.92 25.36 32.02
N THR A 42 19.90 26.67 31.76
CA THR A 42 18.93 27.30 30.84
C THR A 42 19.06 26.74 29.43
N VAL A 43 20.29 26.60 28.92
CA VAL A 43 20.57 25.96 27.63
C VAL A 43 20.10 24.51 27.63
N ALA A 44 20.38 23.75 28.69
CA ALA A 44 19.94 22.36 28.79
C ALA A 44 18.40 22.24 28.73
N PHE A 45 17.66 23.09 29.45
CA PHE A 45 16.20 23.12 29.36
C PHE A 45 15.69 23.51 27.98
N ALA A 46 16.28 24.53 27.33
CA ALA A 46 15.92 24.91 25.97
C ALA A 46 16.16 23.77 24.96
N VAL A 47 17.28 23.04 25.11
CA VAL A 47 17.60 21.85 24.33
C VAL A 47 16.58 20.74 24.57
N LEU A 48 16.20 20.48 25.83
CA LEU A 48 15.17 19.49 26.16
C LEU A 48 13.83 19.83 25.50
N SER A 49 13.36 21.08 25.62
CA SER A 49 12.13 21.55 24.98
C SER A 49 12.17 21.36 23.46
N THR A 50 13.28 21.71 22.82
CA THR A 50 13.49 21.54 21.37
C THR A 50 13.47 20.06 20.97
N CYS A 51 14.11 19.19 21.75
CA CYS A 51 14.12 17.75 21.48
C CYS A 51 12.74 17.13 21.63
N VAL A 52 11.99 17.50 22.68
CA VAL A 52 10.61 17.02 22.88
C VAL A 52 9.73 17.41 21.71
N LEU A 53 9.79 18.67 21.26
CA LEU A 53 9.04 19.14 20.10
C LEU A 53 9.46 18.40 18.83
N GLY A 54 10.76 18.28 18.56
CA GLY A 54 11.28 17.59 17.38
C GLY A 54 10.93 16.09 17.33
N ILE A 55 10.93 15.41 18.48
CA ILE A 55 10.45 14.03 18.62
C ILE A 55 8.96 13.94 18.26
N TYR A 56 8.14 14.80 18.86
CA TYR A 56 6.70 14.84 18.62
C TYR A 56 6.36 15.11 17.15
N GLU A 57 6.97 16.13 16.55
CA GLU A 57 6.79 16.47 15.14
C GLU A 57 7.20 15.31 14.23
N THR A 58 8.31 14.64 14.53
CA THR A 58 8.78 13.52 13.70
C THR A 58 7.81 12.33 13.75
N ILE A 59 7.28 12.01 14.92
CA ILE A 59 6.26 10.97 15.07
C ILE A 59 4.99 11.37 14.30
N LYS A 60 4.52 12.61 14.49
CA LYS A 60 3.32 13.14 13.85
C LYS A 60 3.42 13.14 12.33
N CYS A 61 4.55 13.58 11.77
CA CYS A 61 4.78 13.62 10.32
C CYS A 61 4.82 12.23 9.67
N GLN A 62 5.27 11.19 10.39
CA GLN A 62 5.23 9.81 9.88
C GLN A 62 3.88 9.14 10.11
N GLY A 63 3.08 9.65 11.05
CA GLY A 63 1.75 9.16 11.38
C GLY A 63 1.75 7.66 11.69
N LYS A 64 0.79 6.94 11.12
CA LYS A 64 0.62 5.50 11.36
C LYS A 64 1.81 4.63 10.92
N TYR A 65 2.73 5.14 10.10
CA TYR A 65 3.90 4.38 9.63
C TYR A 65 5.16 4.59 10.46
N PHE A 66 5.11 5.38 11.53
CA PHE A 66 6.28 5.68 12.35
C PHE A 66 6.94 4.39 12.87
N TRP A 67 6.17 3.54 13.55
CA TRP A 67 6.69 2.28 14.11
C TRP A 67 7.15 1.29 13.04
N THR A 68 6.44 1.23 11.91
CA THR A 68 6.89 0.48 10.73
C THR A 68 8.25 0.95 10.28
N SER A 69 8.47 2.26 10.23
CA SER A 69 9.74 2.86 9.81
C SER A 69 10.90 2.57 10.76
N VAL A 70 10.64 2.61 12.07
CA VAL A 70 11.58 2.19 13.11
C VAL A 70 11.96 0.72 12.92
N ARG A 71 10.95 -0.17 12.84
CA ARG A 71 11.14 -1.62 12.67
C ARG A 71 11.91 -1.94 11.40
N CYS A 72 11.56 -1.30 10.28
CA CYS A 72 12.25 -1.46 9.00
C CYS A 72 13.69 -0.96 9.03
N SER A 73 13.98 0.09 9.78
CA SER A 73 15.33 0.68 9.76
C SER A 73 16.30 0.01 10.73
N ILE A 74 15.79 -0.52 11.86
CA ILE A 74 16.65 -1.01 12.95
C ILE A 74 16.51 -2.51 13.16
N ILE A 75 15.28 -3.03 13.22
CA ILE A 75 15.04 -4.40 13.67
C ILE A 75 15.24 -5.41 12.53
N ILE A 76 14.72 -5.11 11.34
CA ILE A 76 14.74 -6.03 10.19
C ILE A 76 15.23 -5.41 8.87
N PRO A 77 16.26 -4.54 8.84
CA PRO A 77 16.59 -3.73 7.66
C PRO A 77 16.94 -4.52 6.40
N ASN A 78 17.60 -5.67 6.55
CA ASN A 78 18.14 -6.45 5.44
C ASN A 78 17.27 -7.67 5.08
N GLN A 79 16.11 -7.83 5.71
CA GLN A 79 15.19 -8.91 5.35
C GLN A 79 14.59 -8.64 3.97
N ILE A 80 14.42 -9.69 3.16
CA ILE A 80 13.82 -9.55 1.83
C ILE A 80 12.30 -9.53 1.98
N THR A 81 11.69 -8.54 1.35
CA THR A 81 10.24 -8.31 1.33
C THR A 81 9.76 -8.29 -0.11
N TYR A 82 8.71 -9.07 -0.41
CA TYR A 82 7.98 -8.94 -1.66
C TYR A 82 6.99 -7.78 -1.57
N VAL A 83 6.96 -6.97 -2.61
CA VAL A 83 6.07 -5.82 -2.75
C VAL A 83 5.15 -6.05 -3.93
N SER A 84 3.86 -5.78 -3.75
CA SER A 84 2.89 -5.69 -4.84
C SER A 84 2.03 -4.46 -4.64
N LEU A 85 2.07 -3.53 -5.60
CA LEU A 85 1.28 -2.31 -5.60
C LEU A 85 0.24 -2.42 -6.71
N SER A 86 -1.03 -2.53 -6.31
CA SER A 86 -2.10 -2.97 -7.19
C SER A 86 -3.36 -2.13 -6.98
N TYR A 87 -4.33 -2.30 -7.86
CA TYR A 87 -5.67 -1.75 -7.72
C TYR A 87 -6.73 -2.80 -8.06
N LEU A 88 -7.90 -2.64 -7.48
CA LEU A 88 -9.07 -3.48 -7.71
C LEU A 88 -10.28 -2.59 -7.98
N MET A 89 -11.11 -3.02 -8.94
CA MET A 89 -12.35 -2.34 -9.29
C MET A 89 -13.54 -3.06 -8.66
N ARG A 90 -14.30 -2.32 -7.87
CA ARG A 90 -15.65 -2.68 -7.45
C ARG A 90 -16.61 -2.29 -8.58
N ILE A 91 -17.15 -3.30 -9.26
CA ILE A 91 -18.20 -3.14 -10.26
C ILE A 91 -19.49 -3.76 -9.71
N LYS A 92 -20.24 -2.97 -8.93
CA LYS A 92 -21.56 -3.36 -8.38
C LYS A 92 -22.67 -2.84 -9.29
N LEU A 93 -23.66 -3.68 -9.60
CA LEU A 93 -24.87 -3.22 -10.28
C LEU A 93 -25.80 -2.55 -9.29
N SER A 94 -25.98 -1.23 -9.43
CA SER A 94 -26.92 -0.44 -8.64
C SER A 94 -28.33 -1.07 -8.61
N GLY A 95 -28.94 -1.12 -7.42
CA GLY A 95 -30.24 -1.77 -7.21
C GLY A 95 -30.20 -3.29 -7.11
N THR A 96 -29.01 -3.90 -7.12
CA THR A 96 -28.82 -5.35 -6.89
C THR A 96 -27.70 -5.57 -5.87
N GLU A 97 -27.66 -6.77 -5.28
CA GLU A 97 -26.54 -7.21 -4.43
C GLU A 97 -25.47 -7.99 -5.22
N ARG A 98 -25.36 -7.73 -6.54
CA ARG A 98 -24.46 -8.45 -7.45
C ARG A 98 -23.24 -7.61 -7.85
N TYR A 99 -22.09 -8.27 -7.84
CA TYR A 99 -20.78 -7.74 -8.21
C TYR A 99 -20.27 -8.50 -9.44
N LEU A 100 -19.77 -7.78 -10.44
CA LEU A 100 -19.11 -8.40 -11.59
C LEU A 100 -17.66 -8.74 -11.22
N LEU A 101 -17.30 -10.01 -11.40
CA LEU A 101 -15.95 -10.55 -11.34
C LEU A 101 -15.55 -11.13 -12.69
N VAL A 102 -14.25 -11.19 -12.96
CA VAL A 102 -13.66 -11.83 -14.15
C VAL A 102 -12.87 -13.07 -13.75
N LYS A 103 -12.69 -13.99 -14.70
CA LYS A 103 -11.86 -15.17 -14.50
C LYS A 103 -10.38 -14.80 -14.61
N GLY A 104 -9.60 -15.14 -13.58
CA GLY A 104 -8.17 -14.90 -13.58
C GLY A 104 -7.43 -15.72 -14.65
N SER A 105 -6.51 -15.09 -15.37
CA SER A 105 -5.72 -15.74 -16.43
C SER A 105 -4.58 -16.62 -15.89
N LYS A 106 -4.05 -16.29 -14.70
CA LYS A 106 -2.91 -16.99 -14.07
C LYS A 106 -3.32 -17.96 -12.95
N VAL A 107 -4.51 -17.78 -12.38
CA VAL A 107 -5.02 -18.58 -11.26
C VAL A 107 -6.47 -18.92 -11.55
N ASP A 108 -6.83 -20.18 -11.37
CA ASP A 108 -8.17 -20.71 -11.66
C ASP A 108 -9.20 -20.25 -10.60
N GLN A 109 -9.49 -18.96 -10.56
CA GLN A 109 -10.43 -18.32 -9.64
C GLN A 109 -11.05 -17.09 -10.30
N TYR A 110 -12.22 -16.66 -9.81
CA TYR A 110 -12.81 -15.38 -10.17
C TYR A 110 -12.28 -14.29 -9.25
N GLN A 111 -12.10 -13.08 -9.76
CA GLN A 111 -11.51 -11.96 -9.06
C GLN A 111 -12.07 -10.62 -9.58
N PRO A 112 -11.94 -9.52 -8.83
CA PRO A 112 -12.30 -8.20 -9.33
C PRO A 112 -11.44 -7.87 -10.55
N VAL A 113 -11.99 -7.03 -11.41
CA VAL A 113 -11.19 -6.44 -12.48
C VAL A 113 -10.12 -5.56 -11.86
N GLY A 114 -8.89 -5.69 -12.34
CA GLY A 114 -7.78 -4.91 -11.81
C GLY A 114 -6.46 -5.66 -11.90
N GLY A 115 -5.41 -5.00 -11.41
CA GLY A 115 -4.07 -5.51 -11.60
C GLY A 115 -3.02 -4.69 -10.91
N VAL A 116 -1.79 -4.88 -11.35
CA VAL A 116 -0.63 -4.21 -10.77
C VAL A 116 -0.43 -2.90 -11.50
N TYR A 117 -0.15 -1.84 -10.74
CA TYR A 117 0.28 -0.59 -11.35
C TYR A 117 1.63 -0.77 -12.06
N LYS A 118 1.81 -0.04 -13.16
CA LYS A 118 3.11 0.03 -13.86
C LYS A 118 3.93 1.24 -13.42
N ILE A 119 5.26 1.10 -13.45
CA ILE A 119 6.19 2.23 -13.37
C ILE A 119 6.02 3.07 -14.64
N VAL A 120 6.04 4.39 -14.48
CA VAL A 120 6.00 5.33 -15.60
C VAL A 120 6.98 6.46 -15.31
N GLY A 121 7.57 7.05 -16.35
CA GLY A 121 8.50 8.17 -16.18
C GLY A 121 9.89 7.71 -15.75
N ASN A 122 10.54 8.51 -14.89
CA ASN A 122 12.00 8.42 -14.69
C ASN A 122 12.43 7.70 -13.41
N LYS A 123 11.49 7.11 -12.64
CA LYS A 123 11.82 6.43 -11.39
C LYS A 123 12.51 5.09 -11.69
N ASP A 124 13.76 4.95 -11.24
CA ASP A 124 14.49 3.69 -11.31
C ASP A 124 14.45 3.00 -9.94
N ILE A 125 13.47 2.12 -9.75
CA ILE A 125 13.28 1.40 -8.49
C ILE A 125 14.41 0.41 -8.19
N TYR A 126 15.10 -0.08 -9.22
CA TYR A 126 16.16 -1.08 -9.08
C TYR A 126 17.43 -0.43 -8.53
N LYS A 127 17.74 0.78 -9.01
CA LYS A 127 18.84 1.59 -8.47
C LYS A 127 18.48 2.21 -7.12
N ASP A 128 17.32 2.85 -7.01
CA ASP A 128 16.97 3.67 -5.84
C ASP A 128 16.73 2.81 -4.59
N TRP A 129 16.16 1.61 -4.76
CA TRP A 129 15.79 0.75 -3.64
C TRP A 129 16.53 -0.58 -3.63
N GLU A 130 17.55 -0.76 -4.49
CA GLU A 130 18.19 -2.07 -4.67
C GLU A 130 17.13 -3.17 -4.95
N ALA A 131 16.07 -2.83 -5.70
CA ALA A 131 14.98 -3.76 -5.96
C ALA A 131 15.42 -4.83 -6.96
N HIS A 132 14.74 -5.98 -6.92
CA HIS A 132 14.89 -7.05 -7.89
C HIS A 132 13.51 -7.40 -8.47
N PRO A 133 13.36 -7.49 -9.79
CA PRO A 133 12.07 -7.80 -10.39
C PRO A 133 11.59 -9.18 -9.94
N LYS A 134 10.28 -9.35 -9.79
CA LYS A 134 9.71 -10.69 -9.82
C LYS A 134 9.87 -11.19 -11.26
N SER A 135 10.45 -12.37 -11.45
CA SER A 135 10.67 -12.99 -12.77
C SER A 135 9.34 -13.17 -13.54
N ASP A 136 8.90 -12.13 -14.24
CA ASP A 136 7.76 -12.10 -15.16
C ASP A 136 8.21 -11.25 -16.35
N GLU A 137 8.98 -11.87 -17.27
CA GLU A 137 9.58 -11.21 -18.44
C GLU A 137 8.55 -10.48 -19.32
N LYS A 138 7.27 -10.87 -19.23
CA LYS A 138 6.18 -10.26 -20.01
C LYS A 138 5.74 -8.91 -19.45
N ASN A 139 6.05 -8.60 -18.19
CA ASN A 139 5.57 -7.37 -17.53
C ASN A 139 6.71 -6.72 -16.72
N PRO A 140 7.76 -6.20 -17.40
CA PRO A 140 8.94 -5.65 -16.74
C PRO A 140 8.63 -4.42 -15.88
N ASP A 141 7.62 -3.65 -16.25
CA ASP A 141 7.25 -2.39 -15.58
C ASP A 141 6.29 -2.58 -14.40
N ASP A 142 5.82 -3.80 -14.13
CA ASP A 142 4.90 -4.06 -13.03
C ASP A 142 5.54 -3.73 -11.68
N LEU A 143 4.79 -3.06 -10.81
CA LEU A 143 5.17 -2.79 -9.42
C LEU A 143 5.05 -4.04 -8.53
N ARG A 144 5.68 -5.13 -8.97
CA ARG A 144 5.91 -6.40 -8.27
C ARG A 144 7.39 -6.69 -8.21
N PHE A 145 7.98 -6.55 -7.04
CA PHE A 145 9.43 -6.68 -6.88
C PHE A 145 9.81 -7.14 -5.48
N PHE A 146 11.03 -7.61 -5.34
CA PHE A 146 11.66 -7.93 -4.07
C PHE A 146 12.58 -6.79 -3.65
N VAL A 147 12.59 -6.47 -2.37
CA VAL A 147 13.38 -5.37 -1.83
C VAL A 147 13.80 -5.63 -0.38
N LYS A 148 14.87 -5.00 0.08
CA LYS A 148 15.23 -5.00 1.51
C LYS A 148 14.20 -4.19 2.30
N THR A 149 13.78 -4.69 3.45
CA THR A 149 12.73 -4.08 4.29
C THR A 149 13.03 -2.62 4.67
N LYS A 150 14.31 -2.21 4.77
CA LYS A 150 14.72 -0.82 5.02
C LYS A 150 14.10 0.21 4.06
N TYR A 151 13.71 -0.19 2.85
CA TYR A 151 13.13 0.68 1.83
C TYR A 151 11.59 0.77 1.88
N ILE A 152 10.91 -0.12 2.61
CA ILE A 152 9.44 -0.18 2.66
C ILE A 152 8.77 1.15 3.06
N PRO A 153 9.25 1.90 4.07
CA PRO A 153 8.66 3.20 4.40
C PRO A 153 8.76 4.23 3.28
N GLU A 154 9.84 4.20 2.50
CA GLU A 154 10.04 5.08 1.37
C GLU A 154 9.12 4.70 0.20
N ILE A 155 9.02 3.40 -0.09
CA ILE A 155 8.12 2.86 -1.11
C ILE A 155 6.67 3.25 -0.82
N ILE A 156 6.20 3.09 0.42
CA ILE A 156 4.84 3.49 0.82
C ILE A 156 4.62 4.98 0.58
N ARG A 157 5.58 5.83 0.95
CA ARG A 157 5.51 7.29 0.76
C ARG A 157 5.48 7.65 -0.73
N TRP A 158 6.34 7.04 -1.53
CA TRP A 158 6.39 7.22 -2.97
C TRP A 158 5.08 6.77 -3.63
N PHE A 159 4.56 5.59 -3.29
CA PHE A 159 3.32 5.07 -3.85
C PHE A 159 2.13 5.99 -3.59
N LYS A 160 2.03 6.53 -2.36
CA LYS A 160 1.00 7.51 -1.96
C LYS A 160 1.16 8.87 -2.64
N SER A 161 2.38 9.23 -3.08
CA SER A 161 2.60 10.47 -3.81
C SER A 161 2.03 10.44 -5.23
N ARG A 162 1.73 9.24 -5.78
CA ARG A 162 1.22 9.04 -7.15
C ARG A 162 2.15 9.55 -8.27
N LYS A 163 3.41 9.82 -7.94
CA LYS A 163 4.43 10.26 -8.90
C LYS A 163 5.10 9.05 -9.56
N ASP A 164 5.44 9.20 -10.84
CA ASP A 164 6.23 8.23 -11.61
C ASP A 164 5.67 6.79 -11.62
N ARG A 165 4.33 6.71 -11.63
CA ARG A 165 3.59 5.46 -11.79
C ARG A 165 2.29 5.67 -12.55
N GLU A 166 1.73 4.59 -13.06
CA GLU A 166 0.37 4.54 -13.57
C GLU A 166 -0.59 5.04 -12.47
N ASN A 167 -1.49 5.96 -12.85
CA ASN A 167 -2.48 6.57 -11.97
C ASN A 167 -3.92 6.27 -12.38
N GLY A 168 -4.12 5.79 -13.61
CA GLY A 168 -5.43 5.38 -14.11
C GLY A 168 -5.67 3.89 -13.89
N VAL A 169 -6.93 3.50 -13.95
CA VAL A 169 -7.36 2.09 -13.86
C VAL A 169 -7.89 1.55 -15.19
N TRP A 170 -7.94 2.39 -16.22
CA TRP A 170 -8.54 2.06 -17.53
C TRP A 170 -7.92 0.83 -18.20
N ARG A 171 -6.61 0.63 -18.06
CA ARG A 171 -5.87 -0.42 -18.75
C ARG A 171 -6.44 -1.81 -18.46
N GLU A 172 -6.54 -2.19 -17.19
CA GLU A 172 -7.07 -3.51 -16.80
C GLU A 172 -8.56 -3.64 -17.14
N PHE A 173 -9.33 -2.55 -17.07
CA PHE A 173 -10.73 -2.55 -17.51
C PHE A 173 -10.83 -2.90 -18.99
N GLN A 174 -10.02 -2.26 -19.82
CA GLN A 174 -9.98 -2.51 -21.26
C GLN A 174 -9.54 -3.94 -21.56
N GLU A 175 -8.41 -4.37 -21.00
CA GLU A 175 -7.81 -5.69 -21.24
C GLU A 175 -8.76 -6.82 -20.79
N GLU A 176 -9.32 -6.73 -19.58
CA GLU A 176 -10.09 -7.83 -19.00
C GLU A 176 -11.57 -7.86 -19.42
N LEU A 177 -12.18 -6.72 -19.79
CA LEU A 177 -13.62 -6.66 -20.14
C LEU A 177 -13.91 -6.37 -21.61
N LEU A 178 -13.13 -5.49 -22.26
CA LEU A 178 -13.43 -5.04 -23.62
C LEU A 178 -12.72 -5.92 -24.66
N GLU A 179 -11.45 -6.25 -24.44
CA GLU A 179 -10.68 -7.09 -25.37
C GLU A 179 -11.12 -8.55 -25.32
N THR A 180 -11.60 -9.01 -24.16
CA THR A 180 -12.28 -10.31 -23.97
C THR A 180 -13.71 -10.33 -24.51
N LYS A 181 -14.25 -9.17 -24.94
CA LYS A 181 -15.61 -9.00 -25.46
C LYS A 181 -16.71 -9.39 -24.48
N ILE A 182 -16.42 -9.34 -23.17
CA ILE A 182 -17.45 -9.44 -22.11
C ILE A 182 -18.39 -8.24 -22.22
N LEU A 183 -17.82 -7.05 -22.44
CA LEU A 183 -18.54 -5.80 -22.66
C LEU A 183 -18.20 -5.20 -24.04
N ARG A 184 -19.13 -4.40 -24.56
CA ARG A 184 -19.06 -3.73 -25.85
C ARG A 184 -18.33 -2.40 -25.73
N ARG A 185 -17.29 -2.23 -26.56
CA ARG A 185 -16.47 -1.02 -26.58
C ARG A 185 -17.27 0.24 -26.92
N GLU A 186 -18.37 0.10 -27.64
CA GLU A 186 -19.23 1.21 -28.05
C GLU A 186 -19.89 1.91 -26.85
N ASN A 187 -20.24 1.13 -25.81
CA ASN A 187 -20.86 1.63 -24.58
C ASN A 187 -19.82 2.01 -23.52
N PHE A 188 -18.64 1.42 -23.58
CA PHE A 188 -17.52 1.68 -22.68
C PHE A 188 -16.37 2.36 -23.42
N LYS A 189 -16.57 3.63 -23.80
CA LYS A 189 -15.49 4.47 -24.35
C LYS A 189 -14.60 5.06 -23.26
N THR A 190 -15.19 5.29 -22.08
CA THR A 190 -14.55 5.80 -20.87
C THR A 190 -15.24 5.21 -19.66
N ILE A 191 -14.54 5.13 -18.52
CA ILE A 191 -15.13 4.79 -17.23
C ILE A 191 -14.97 5.95 -16.25
N ARG A 192 -15.93 6.08 -15.34
CA ARG A 192 -15.81 6.91 -14.14
C ARG A 192 -15.37 6.01 -13.00
N ALA A 193 -14.17 6.26 -12.47
CA ALA A 193 -13.61 5.51 -11.36
C ALA A 193 -13.44 6.43 -10.15
N GLU A 194 -14.20 6.16 -9.10
CA GLU A 194 -14.07 6.84 -7.81
C GLU A 194 -13.11 6.04 -6.92
N TYR A 195 -12.10 6.68 -6.37
CA TYR A 195 -11.24 6.06 -5.36
C TYR A 195 -11.98 5.96 -4.03
N LEU A 196 -12.10 4.75 -3.49
CA LEU A 196 -12.76 4.50 -2.20
C LEU A 196 -11.75 4.51 -1.05
N CYS A 197 -10.74 3.63 -1.11
CA CYS A 197 -9.77 3.43 -0.04
C CYS A 197 -8.53 2.66 -0.54
N SER A 198 -7.52 2.54 0.31
CA SER A 198 -6.42 1.60 0.11
C SER A 198 -6.45 0.54 1.20
N HIS A 199 -6.47 -0.74 0.80
CA HIS A 199 -6.21 -1.85 1.70
C HIS A 199 -4.70 -2.13 1.75
N GLU A 200 -4.12 -2.08 2.95
CA GLU A 200 -2.67 -2.14 3.15
C GLU A 200 -2.31 -3.32 4.06
N ASN A 201 -1.65 -4.32 3.51
CA ASN A 201 -1.06 -5.41 4.27
C ASN A 201 0.46 -5.23 4.30
N ILE A 202 0.97 -4.60 5.35
CA ILE A 202 2.36 -4.18 5.46
C ILE A 202 3.16 -5.19 6.30
N LEU A 203 4.22 -5.76 5.71
CA LEU A 203 5.13 -6.72 6.35
C LEU A 203 4.43 -7.94 6.97
N SER A 204 3.41 -8.50 6.30
CA SER A 204 2.86 -9.79 6.70
C SER A 204 3.89 -10.88 6.52
N LYS A 205 4.06 -11.74 7.53
CA LYS A 205 4.93 -12.90 7.41
C LYS A 205 4.32 -13.86 6.39
N GLN A 206 5.08 -14.20 5.37
CA GLN A 206 4.69 -15.10 4.29
C GLN A 206 5.91 -15.88 3.84
N ASN A 207 5.70 -17.09 3.32
CA ASN A 207 6.75 -17.99 2.83
C ASN A 207 6.46 -18.49 1.41
N ARG A 208 5.85 -17.63 0.57
CA ARG A 208 5.42 -18.00 -0.77
C ARG A 208 6.59 -18.17 -1.75
N PHE A 209 7.65 -17.38 -1.58
CA PHE A 209 8.85 -17.38 -2.41
C PHE A 209 10.09 -17.78 -1.60
N LYS A 210 11.09 -18.38 -2.27
CA LYS A 210 12.21 -19.12 -1.66
C LYS A 210 13.07 -18.31 -0.67
N ASN A 211 13.12 -16.98 -0.80
CA ASN A 211 14.04 -16.11 -0.06
C ASN A 211 13.37 -14.91 0.63
N GLU A 212 12.04 -14.82 0.62
CA GLU A 212 11.34 -13.73 1.28
C GLU A 212 10.92 -14.11 2.69
N LYS A 213 10.73 -13.11 3.53
CA LYS A 213 10.17 -13.29 4.88
C LYS A 213 8.88 -12.51 5.09
N TYR A 214 8.66 -11.49 4.27
CA TYR A 214 7.58 -10.54 4.44
C TYR A 214 6.94 -10.17 3.10
N HIS A 215 5.64 -9.92 3.11
CA HIS A 215 4.90 -9.32 2.00
C HIS A 215 4.40 -7.94 2.40
N THR A 216 4.52 -6.99 1.47
CA THR A 216 3.87 -5.69 1.54
C THR A 216 2.97 -5.55 0.33
N LEU A 217 1.67 -5.72 0.54
CA LEU A 217 0.65 -5.67 -0.51
C LEU A 217 -0.23 -4.43 -0.27
N ILE A 218 -0.35 -3.58 -1.27
CA ILE A 218 -1.24 -2.41 -1.22
C ILE A 218 -2.20 -2.48 -2.39
N TYR A 219 -3.49 -2.42 -2.10
CA TYR A 219 -4.57 -2.42 -3.07
C TYR A 219 -5.34 -1.10 -2.98
N ASP A 220 -5.26 -0.27 -4.00
CA ASP A 220 -6.21 0.85 -4.15
C ASP A 220 -7.54 0.30 -4.67
N ILE A 221 -8.64 0.63 -4.00
CA ILE A 221 -9.98 0.14 -4.36
C ILE A 221 -10.74 1.27 -5.04
N PHE A 222 -11.27 1.00 -6.23
CA PHE A 222 -12.04 1.95 -7.03
C PHE A 222 -13.45 1.46 -7.26
N GLN A 223 -14.45 2.31 -7.05
CA GLN A 223 -15.82 2.08 -7.51
C GLN A 223 -15.92 2.51 -8.97
N ILE A 224 -16.45 1.64 -9.83
CA ILE A 224 -16.83 2.03 -11.20
C ILE A 224 -18.26 2.54 -11.18
N GLU A 225 -18.43 3.81 -11.52
CA GLU A 225 -19.73 4.43 -11.69
C GLU A 225 -20.18 4.22 -13.14
N LEU A 226 -21.27 3.46 -13.31
CA LEU A 226 -21.85 3.17 -14.62
C LEU A 226 -22.80 4.30 -15.02
N ASP A 227 -22.66 4.80 -16.25
CA ASP A 227 -23.71 5.61 -16.86
C ASP A 227 -24.93 4.75 -17.26
N GLN A 228 -25.97 5.39 -17.77
CA GLN A 228 -27.21 4.69 -18.13
C GLN A 228 -26.99 3.60 -19.20
N ASN A 229 -26.18 3.85 -20.23
CA ASN A 229 -25.94 2.88 -21.31
C ASN A 229 -25.11 1.70 -20.80
N GLN A 230 -24.07 1.99 -20.04
CA GLN A 230 -23.21 1.01 -19.38
C GLN A 230 -24.01 0.14 -18.42
N PHE A 231 -24.89 0.75 -17.61
CA PHE A 231 -25.78 0.03 -16.71
C PHE A 231 -26.75 -0.89 -17.45
N GLN A 232 -27.36 -0.43 -18.54
CA GLN A 232 -28.25 -1.28 -19.34
C GLN A 232 -27.51 -2.46 -19.97
N GLU A 233 -26.28 -2.27 -20.43
CA GLU A 233 -25.46 -3.37 -20.92
C GLU A 233 -25.17 -4.39 -19.81
N MET A 234 -24.71 -3.93 -18.64
CA MET A 234 -24.43 -4.78 -17.49
C MET A 234 -25.67 -5.56 -17.04
N LYS A 235 -26.85 -4.93 -17.06
CA LYS A 235 -28.13 -5.57 -16.77
C LYS A 235 -28.47 -6.66 -17.80
N ARG A 236 -28.26 -6.40 -19.09
CA ARG A 236 -28.43 -7.41 -20.16
C ARG A 236 -27.45 -8.57 -20.00
N LEU A 237 -26.20 -8.28 -19.62
CA LEU A 237 -25.17 -9.29 -19.39
C LEU A 237 -25.58 -10.24 -18.25
N LEU A 238 -26.03 -9.69 -17.11
CA LEU A 238 -26.54 -10.47 -15.98
C LEU A 238 -27.80 -11.27 -16.34
N ALA A 239 -28.72 -10.69 -17.12
CA ALA A 239 -29.94 -11.37 -17.55
C ALA A 239 -29.66 -12.53 -18.51
N ARG A 240 -28.57 -12.47 -19.28
CA ARG A 240 -28.16 -13.55 -20.18
C ARG A 240 -27.55 -14.71 -19.40
N ASP A 241 -26.52 -14.43 -18.60
CA ASP A 241 -25.81 -15.43 -17.81
C ASP A 241 -25.36 -14.85 -16.48
N THR A 242 -25.69 -15.53 -15.37
CA THR A 242 -25.16 -15.17 -14.06
C THR A 242 -23.65 -15.43 -13.97
N PHE A 243 -23.14 -16.46 -14.65
CA PHE A 243 -21.70 -16.72 -14.75
C PHE A 243 -21.34 -17.53 -16.00
N THR A 244 -20.11 -17.39 -16.46
CA THR A 244 -19.50 -18.08 -17.59
C THR A 244 -18.04 -18.40 -17.26
N SER A 245 -17.31 -19.08 -18.14
CA SER A 245 -15.86 -19.28 -17.97
C SER A 245 -15.03 -17.99 -17.94
N GLN A 246 -15.61 -16.84 -18.30
CA GLN A 246 -14.91 -15.55 -18.38
C GLN A 246 -15.31 -14.56 -17.27
N TYR A 247 -16.55 -14.63 -16.78
CA TYR A 247 -17.05 -13.70 -15.77
C TYR A 247 -18.11 -14.32 -14.86
N ALA A 248 -18.36 -13.70 -13.71
CA ALA A 248 -19.43 -14.10 -12.80
C ALA A 248 -20.04 -12.89 -12.09
N PHE A 249 -21.35 -12.92 -11.90
CA PHE A 249 -22.11 -12.02 -11.05
C PHE A 249 -22.38 -12.68 -9.70
N VAL A 250 -21.60 -12.28 -8.69
CA VAL A 250 -21.64 -12.90 -7.36
C VAL A 250 -22.24 -11.95 -6.33
N THR A 251 -22.78 -12.53 -5.27
CA THR A 251 -23.28 -11.82 -4.10
C THR A 251 -22.17 -11.52 -3.11
N LYS A 252 -22.45 -10.63 -2.16
CA LYS A 252 -21.56 -10.35 -1.03
C LYS A 252 -21.23 -11.61 -0.21
N ASP A 253 -22.22 -12.46 0.07
CA ASP A 253 -22.02 -13.70 0.84
C ASP A 253 -21.09 -14.69 0.12
N GLU A 254 -21.22 -14.83 -1.20
CA GLU A 254 -20.31 -15.65 -2.01
C GLU A 254 -18.87 -15.11 -1.96
N ILE A 255 -18.69 -13.78 -1.99
CA ILE A 255 -17.37 -13.15 -1.84
C ILE A 255 -16.78 -13.42 -0.45
N GLU A 256 -17.59 -13.31 0.61
CA GLU A 256 -17.15 -13.58 1.98
C GLU A 256 -16.73 -15.05 2.18
N LYS A 257 -17.43 -15.97 1.52
CA LYS A 257 -17.13 -17.42 1.50
C LYS A 257 -15.98 -17.80 0.56
N GLU A 258 -15.51 -16.88 -0.29
CA GLU A 258 -14.46 -17.11 -1.30
C GLU A 258 -14.84 -18.18 -2.34
N CYS A 259 -16.13 -18.40 -2.57
CA CYS A 259 -16.62 -19.39 -3.54
C CYS A 259 -18.12 -19.21 -3.87
N PHE A 260 -18.54 -19.79 -4.99
CA PHE A 260 -19.94 -19.84 -5.43
C PHE A 260 -20.23 -21.13 -6.22
N ASN A 261 -21.48 -21.31 -6.65
CA ASN A 261 -21.95 -22.51 -7.37
C ASN A 261 -21.68 -23.79 -6.57
N ASP A 262 -22.27 -23.89 -5.37
CA ASP A 262 -22.10 -25.00 -4.42
C ASP A 262 -20.63 -25.30 -4.08
N HIS A 263 -19.85 -24.24 -3.82
CA HIS A 263 -18.42 -24.30 -3.50
C HIS A 263 -17.51 -24.83 -4.62
N LYS A 264 -18.02 -25.04 -5.84
CA LYS A 264 -17.23 -25.59 -6.97
C LYS A 264 -16.31 -24.55 -7.60
N LEU A 265 -16.68 -23.28 -7.57
CA LEU A 265 -15.92 -22.20 -8.19
C LEU A 265 -15.35 -21.28 -7.11
N ARG A 266 -14.05 -20.99 -7.21
CA ARG A 266 -13.32 -20.19 -6.23
C ARG A 266 -13.33 -18.71 -6.58
N ILE A 267 -13.38 -17.87 -5.55
CA ILE A 267 -13.20 -16.42 -5.62
C ILE A 267 -11.91 -16.07 -4.89
N GLY A 268 -11.10 -15.18 -5.46
CA GLY A 268 -9.85 -14.76 -4.83
C GLY A 268 -10.09 -14.06 -3.51
N GLN A 269 -9.31 -14.37 -2.46
CA GLN A 269 -9.44 -13.77 -1.13
C GLN A 269 -9.44 -12.23 -1.13
N HIS A 270 -8.65 -11.61 -2.02
CA HIS A 270 -8.55 -10.16 -2.13
C HIS A 270 -9.85 -9.48 -2.62
N THR A 271 -10.79 -10.25 -3.19
CA THR A 271 -12.15 -9.78 -3.54
C THR A 271 -12.91 -9.24 -2.33
N LYS A 272 -12.58 -9.72 -1.13
CA LYS A 272 -13.18 -9.21 0.13
C LYS A 272 -12.95 -7.71 0.35
N PHE A 273 -11.95 -7.12 -0.32
CA PHE A 273 -11.68 -5.69 -0.21
C PHE A 273 -12.61 -4.83 -1.07
N THR A 274 -13.47 -5.43 -1.91
CA THR A 274 -14.36 -4.72 -2.85
C THR A 274 -15.84 -4.72 -2.43
N ILE A 275 -16.19 -5.21 -1.24
CA ILE A 275 -17.59 -5.27 -0.75
C ILE A 275 -17.89 -4.22 0.31
#